data_AF-A0A0J9BRB9-F1
#
_entry.id   AF-A0A0J9BRB9-F1
#
_cell.length_a   1.000
_cell.length_b   1.000
_cell.length_c   1.000
_cell.angle_alpha   90.00
_cell.angle_beta   90.00
_cell.angle_gamma   90.00
#
_symmetry.space_group_name_H-M   'P 1'
#
loop_
_entity.id
_entity.type
_entity.pdbx_description
1 polymer ?
#
loop_
_entity_poly.entity_id
_entity_poly.type
_entity_poly.pdbx_seq_one_letter_code
_entity_poly.pdbx_strand_id
1 'polypeptide(L)'
;MWQKEQVIEEFQKRGKRMTQQRRMLLEVILESDWTNCKDIYYEARKRDPNLGMATVYRTVSALEEMGVLARTYQYSSPDSPKEEEDCQQQSFVSY
;
A
#
# COMPACT_ATOMS: atom_id res chain seq x y z
N MET A 1 -3.52 -13.99 12.80
CA MET A 1 -3.44 -12.51 12.71
C MET A 1 -1.98 -12.12 12.74
N TRP A 2 -1.54 -11.32 11.77
CA TRP A 2 -0.16 -10.80 11.75
C TRP A 2 -0.02 -9.72 12.82
N GLN A 3 1.13 -9.68 13.50
CA GLN A 3 1.45 -8.59 14.44
C GLN A 3 2.16 -7.44 13.72
N LYS A 4 1.97 -6.22 14.23
CA LYS A 4 2.65 -4.99 13.76
C LYS A 4 4.16 -5.20 13.58
N GLU A 5 4.81 -5.77 14.58
CA GLU A 5 6.26 -5.99 14.55
C GLU A 5 6.67 -6.96 13.43
N GLN A 6 5.87 -8.01 13.16
CA GLN A 6 6.15 -8.96 12.10
C GLN A 6 6.06 -8.32 10.71
N VAL A 7 5.07 -7.46 10.49
CA VAL A 7 4.96 -6.77 9.20
C VAL A 7 6.08 -5.75 9.04
N ILE A 8 6.49 -5.07 10.11
CA ILE A 8 7.62 -4.15 10.06
C ILE A 8 8.91 -4.89 9.71
N GLU A 9 9.15 -6.04 10.33
CA GLU A 9 10.28 -6.91 10.03
C GLU A 9 10.25 -7.36 8.56
N GLU A 10 9.08 -7.72 8.04
CA GLU A 10 8.93 -8.14 6.65
C GLU A 10 9.20 -6.99 5.65
N PHE A 11 8.78 -5.78 5.97
CA PHE A 11 9.16 -4.59 5.20
C PHE A 11 10.68 -4.38 5.18
N GLN A 12 11.35 -4.56 6.32
CA GLN A 12 12.81 -4.46 6.41
C GLN A 12 13.51 -5.57 5.63
N LYS A 13 13.04 -6.82 5.73
CA LYS A 13 13.54 -7.98 4.97
C LYS A 13 13.46 -7.75 3.47
N ARG A 14 12.37 -7.11 3.00
CA ARG A 14 12.17 -6.77 1.59
C ARG A 14 12.86 -5.47 1.16
N GLY A 15 13.63 -4.82 2.05
CA GLY A 15 14.29 -3.55 1.76
C GLY A 15 13.34 -2.38 1.53
N LYS A 16 12.05 -2.52 1.85
CA LYS A 16 11.06 -1.44 1.71
C LYS A 16 11.20 -0.48 2.90
N ARG A 17 11.45 0.80 2.61
CA ARG A 17 11.65 1.84 3.64
C ARG A 17 10.40 2.00 4.52
N MET A 18 10.56 1.83 5.84
CA MET A 18 9.47 2.03 6.80
C MET A 18 9.36 3.51 7.20
N THR A 19 8.38 4.22 6.66
CA THR A 19 8.10 5.63 6.99
C THR A 19 7.02 5.72 8.07
N GLN A 20 6.86 6.90 8.70
CA GLN A 20 5.80 7.12 9.68
C GLN A 20 4.39 6.92 9.09
N GLN A 21 4.18 7.37 7.85
CA GLN A 21 2.92 7.16 7.12
C GLN A 21 2.60 5.68 6.91
N ARG A 22 3.60 4.86 6.54
CA ARG A 22 3.42 3.40 6.38
C ARG A 22 3.10 2.72 7.69
N ARG A 23 3.74 3.13 8.80
CA ARG A 23 3.44 2.62 10.14
C ARG A 23 2.01 2.94 10.56
N MET A 24 1.55 4.18 10.34
CA MET A 24 0.18 4.57 10.64
C MET A 24 -0.83 3.79 9.78
N LEU A 25 -0.57 3.64 8.48
CA LEU A 25 -1.38 2.80 7.58
C LEU A 25 -1.45 1.36 8.07
N LEU A 26 -0.34 0.81 8.54
CA LEU A 26 -0.28 -0.53 9.10
C LEU A 26 -1.15 -0.65 10.36
N GLU A 27 -1.09 0.34 11.26
CA GLU A 27 -1.92 0.37 12.46
C GLU A 27 -3.41 0.43 12.11
N VAL A 28 -3.80 1.26 11.13
CA VAL A 28 -5.18 1.30 10.63
C VAL A 28 -5.61 -0.07 10.12
N ILE A 29 -4.78 -0.70 9.29
CA ILE A 29 -5.08 -1.99 8.64
C ILE A 29 -5.14 -3.15 9.65
N LEU A 30 -4.33 -3.11 10.70
CA LEU A 30 -4.31 -4.14 11.74
C LEU A 30 -5.41 -3.96 12.80
N GLU A 31 -5.97 -2.76 12.92
CA GLU A 31 -7.04 -2.45 13.88
C GLU A 31 -8.40 -3.01 13.46
N SER A 32 -8.63 -3.26 12.16
CA SER A 32 -9.89 -3.80 11.64
C SER A 32 -9.71 -4.52 10.30
N ASP A 33 -10.59 -5.48 10.01
CA ASP A 33 -10.63 -6.14 8.71
C ASP A 33 -11.32 -5.26 7.67
N TRP A 34 -10.53 -4.57 6.86
CA TRP A 34 -11.02 -3.67 5.81
C TRP A 34 -11.36 -4.42 4.54
N THR A 35 -12.56 -4.18 4.01
CA THR A 35 -13.02 -4.75 2.73
C THR A 35 -12.77 -3.84 1.54
N ASN A 36 -12.57 -2.53 1.75
CA ASN A 36 -12.36 -1.54 0.69
C ASN A 36 -11.16 -0.63 0.97
N CYS A 37 -10.35 -0.38 -0.08
CA CYS A 37 -9.24 0.58 -0.02
C CYS A 37 -9.69 2.02 0.26
N LYS A 38 -10.91 2.38 -0.13
CA LYS A 38 -11.48 3.71 0.14
C LYS A 38 -11.67 3.95 1.64
N ASP A 39 -12.15 2.94 2.36
CA ASP A 39 -12.41 3.05 3.80
C ASP A 39 -11.08 3.18 4.57
N ILE A 40 -10.07 2.38 4.19
CA ILE A 40 -8.70 2.52 4.70
C ILE A 40 -8.19 3.96 4.47
N TYR A 41 -8.39 4.51 3.27
CA TYR A 41 -7.97 5.87 2.97
C TYR A 41 -8.70 6.90 3.82
N TYR A 42 -10.02 6.81 3.96
CA TYR A 42 -10.78 7.75 4.78
C TYR A 42 -10.30 7.72 6.23
N GLU A 43 -10.06 6.54 6.79
CA GLU A 43 -9.60 6.41 8.16
C GLU A 43 -8.16 6.88 8.34
N ALA A 44 -7.27 6.52 7.42
CA ALA A 44 -5.89 6.96 7.44
C ALA A 44 -5.77 8.48 7.21
N ARG A 45 -6.66 9.08 6.39
CA ARG A 45 -6.71 10.52 6.15
C ARG A 45 -7.21 11.32 7.36
N LYS A 46 -8.07 10.74 8.21
CA LYS A 46 -8.42 11.34 9.51
C LYS A 46 -7.20 11.49 10.42
N ARG A 47 -6.25 10.56 10.31
CA ARG A 47 -4.99 10.56 11.07
C ARG A 47 -3.90 11.43 10.43
N ASP A 48 -3.72 11.35 9.11
CA ASP A 48 -2.79 12.19 8.34
C ASP A 48 -3.49 12.79 7.10
N PRO A 49 -3.83 14.09 7.11
CA PRO A 49 -4.48 14.74 5.98
C PRO A 49 -3.58 14.86 4.74
N ASN A 50 -2.25 14.68 4.87
CA ASN A 50 -1.31 14.68 3.74
C ASN A 50 -1.24 13.34 3.01
N LEU A 51 -1.97 12.32 3.48
CA LEU A 51 -1.94 11.01 2.87
C LEU A 51 -2.69 11.01 1.53
N GLY A 52 -1.98 10.64 0.47
CA GLY A 52 -2.57 10.43 -0.85
C GLY A 52 -3.10 9.01 -1.06
N MET A 53 -4.13 8.87 -1.89
CA MET A 53 -4.67 7.55 -2.30
C MET A 53 -3.60 6.64 -2.90
N ALA A 54 -2.68 7.18 -3.70
CA ALA A 54 -1.58 6.42 -4.30
C ALA A 54 -0.69 5.74 -3.23
N THR A 55 -0.48 6.40 -2.08
CA THR A 55 0.30 5.84 -0.97
C THR A 55 -0.44 4.67 -0.32
N VAL A 56 -1.76 4.77 -0.18
CA VAL A 56 -2.61 3.67 0.32
C VAL A 56 -2.49 2.47 -0.60
N TYR A 57 -2.73 2.64 -1.90
CA TYR A 57 -2.62 1.55 -2.87
C TYR A 57 -1.23 0.90 -2.87
N ARG A 58 -0.15 1.68 -2.92
CA ARG A 58 1.22 1.15 -2.88
C ARG A 58 1.52 0.37 -1.60
N THR A 59 0.94 0.79 -0.47
CA THR A 59 1.13 0.12 0.82
C THR A 59 0.30 -1.16 0.90
N VAL A 60 -0.97 -1.11 0.49
CA VAL A 60 -1.85 -2.27 0.40
C VAL A 60 -1.27 -3.33 -0.55
N SER A 61 -0.84 -2.95 -1.75
CA SER A 61 -0.18 -3.88 -2.67
C SER A 61 1.09 -4.48 -2.08
N ALA A 62 1.89 -3.70 -1.35
CA ALA A 62 3.07 -4.25 -0.67
C ALA A 62 2.69 -5.27 0.42
N LEU A 63 1.58 -5.05 1.13
CA LEU A 63 1.07 -5.98 2.14
C LEU A 63 0.46 -7.25 1.51
N GLU A 64 -0.19 -7.13 0.36
CA GLU A 64 -0.66 -8.28 -0.43
C GLU A 64 0.52 -9.11 -0.96
N GLU A 65 1.56 -8.46 -1.49
CA GLU A 65 2.80 -9.14 -1.90
C GLU A 65 3.48 -9.88 -0.74
N MET A 66 3.29 -9.39 0.49
CA MET A 66 3.80 -10.01 1.72
C MET A 66 2.91 -11.13 2.25
N GLY A 67 1.69 -11.30 1.72
CA GLY A 67 0.70 -12.25 2.24
C GLY A 67 0.11 -11.82 3.58
N VAL A 68 0.26 -10.54 3.96
CA VAL A 68 -0.34 -9.96 5.18
C VAL A 68 -1.83 -9.71 4.94
N LEU A 69 -2.15 -9.18 3.75
CA LEU A 69 -3.52 -9.03 3.29
C LEU A 69 -3.83 -10.12 2.27
N ALA A 70 -4.96 -10.82 2.48
CA ALA A 70 -5.50 -11.71 1.46
C ALA A 70 -6.14 -10.86 0.37
N ARG A 71 -6.00 -11.29 -0.89
CA ARG A 71 -6.66 -10.69 -2.06
C ARG A 71 -8.17 -10.91 -1.96
N THR A 72 -8.84 -10.17 -1.09
CA THR A 72 -10.29 -10.14 -0.93
C THR A 72 -10.84 -8.74 -1.20
N TYR A 73 -10.02 -7.87 -1.80
CA TYR A 73 -10.51 -6.63 -2.38
C TYR A 73 -11.31 -6.97 -3.63
N GLN A 74 -12.63 -7.00 -3.46
CA GLN A 74 -13.55 -7.04 -4.58
C GLN A 74 -13.48 -5.68 -5.26
N TYR A 75 -12.55 -5.52 -6.21
CA TYR A 75 -12.51 -4.35 -7.08
C TYR A 75 -13.81 -4.38 -7.89
N SER A 76 -14.85 -3.77 -7.33
CA SER A 76 -16.07 -3.49 -8.05
C SER A 76 -15.68 -2.43 -9.06
N SER A 77 -15.17 -2.84 -10.22
CA SER A 77 -15.06 -1.96 -11.37
C SER A 77 -16.45 -1.40 -11.67
N PRO A 78 -16.62 -0.08 -11.75
CA PRO A 78 -17.23 0.50 -12.91
C PRO A 78 -16.09 0.86 -13.85
N ASP A 79 -16.15 0.36 -15.08
CA ASP A 79 -15.36 0.78 -16.23
C ASP A 79 -14.62 2.11 -16.08
N SER A 80 -13.29 2.07 -16.18
CA SER A 80 -12.53 3.17 -16.76
C SER A 80 -11.21 2.62 -17.30
N PRO A 81 -11.08 2.42 -18.63
CA PRO A 81 -9.79 2.42 -19.27
C PRO A 81 -9.27 3.87 -19.27
N LYS A 82 -8.02 4.06 -18.84
CA LYS A 82 -7.08 5.16 -19.10
C LYS A 82 -5.95 5.10 -18.05
N GLU A 83 -4.67 5.07 -18.34
CA GLU A 83 -3.88 5.15 -19.57
C GLU A 83 -2.53 4.50 -19.23
N GLU A 84 -2.10 3.61 -20.13
CA GLU A 84 -0.75 3.44 -20.68
C GLU A 84 0.53 3.47 -19.82
N GLU A 85 1.37 2.50 -20.19
CA GLU A 85 2.79 2.39 -19.92
C GLU A 85 3.56 3.69 -20.18
N ASP A 86 4.52 4.00 -19.30
CA ASP A 86 5.86 4.27 -19.83
C ASP A 86 6.90 3.73 -18.84
N CYS A 87 7.35 2.53 -19.14
CA CYS A 87 8.62 2.00 -18.67
C CYS A 87 9.69 2.52 -19.62
N GLN A 88 10.13 3.77 -19.49
CA GLN A 88 11.38 4.18 -20.14
C GLN A 88 12.57 3.63 -19.35
N GLN A 89 12.95 2.42 -19.77
CA GLN A 89 14.35 2.04 -19.87
C GLN A 89 15.08 3.12 -20.69
N GLN A 90 15.94 3.91 -20.07
CA GLN A 90 17.05 4.51 -20.82
C GLN A 90 18.33 4.47 -19.96
N SER A 91 18.99 3.32 -20.10
CA SER A 91 20.44 3.16 -20.20
C SER A 91 21.33 4.15 -19.45
N PHE A 92 21.95 3.64 -18.38
CA PHE A 92 23.23 4.13 -17.87
C PHE A 92 24.34 3.75 -18.85
N VAL A 93 24.77 4.66 -19.74
CA VAL A 93 26.12 4.71 -20.37
C VAL A 93 26.35 6.19 -20.77
N SER A 94 27.13 7.01 -20.07
CA SER A 94 28.60 7.11 -19.89
C SER A 94 29.22 8.19 -20.80
N TYR A 95 30.07 9.02 -20.19
CA TYR A 95 30.99 10.06 -20.72
C TYR A 95 30.40 11.33 -21.34
#